data_AF-A0A932SVX9-F1
#
_entry.id   AF-A0A932SVX9-F1
#
_cell.length_a   1.000
_cell.length_b   1.000
_cell.length_c   1.000
_cell.angle_alpha   90.00
_cell.angle_beta   90.00
_cell.angle_gamma   90.00
#
_symmetry.space_group_name_H-M   'P 1'
#
loop_
_entity.id
_entity.type
_entity.pdbx_description
1 polymer ?
#
loop_
_entity_poly.entity_id
_entity_poly.type
_entity_poly.pdbx_seq_one_letter_code
_entity_poly.pdbx_strand_id
1 'polypeptide(L)'
;MNDSFAAKTAPSREVEERHRQEYVGTHSRQSMRWLLGHCVELGMTYDDVSKIMGEEGTRETHDRAFKSHGGSYYLDDEMYAWKDDKGRAVYLGFREGKLVNFDPSEFR
;
A
#
# COMPACT_ATOMS: atom_id res chain seq x y z
N MET A 1 -32.91 -12.80 -13.93
CA MET A 1 -31.74 -11.91 -14.06
C MET A 1 -31.69 -11.09 -12.80
N ASN A 2 -30.84 -11.45 -11.83
CA ASN A 2 -30.59 -10.62 -10.65
C ASN A 2 -29.08 -10.41 -10.57
N ASP A 3 -28.63 -9.30 -11.15
CA ASP A 3 -27.30 -8.75 -10.93
C ASP A 3 -27.24 -8.20 -9.50
N SER A 4 -26.83 -9.06 -8.58
CA SER A 4 -26.39 -8.63 -7.25
C SER A 4 -25.05 -7.92 -7.41
N PHE A 5 -25.08 -6.59 -7.56
CA PHE A 5 -23.93 -5.74 -7.35
C PHE A 5 -23.45 -5.96 -5.91
N ALA A 6 -22.40 -6.77 -5.76
CA ALA A 6 -21.65 -6.89 -4.52
C ALA A 6 -21.01 -5.53 -4.25
N ALA A 7 -21.70 -4.68 -3.48
CA ALA A 7 -21.08 -3.55 -2.83
C ALA A 7 -19.92 -4.12 -2.00
N LYS A 8 -18.68 -3.86 -2.41
CA LYS A 8 -17.48 -4.15 -1.61
C LYS A 8 -17.68 -3.38 -0.30
N THR A 9 -18.12 -4.06 0.75
CA THR A 9 -18.30 -3.45 2.08
C THR A 9 -16.92 -2.97 2.52
N ALA A 10 -16.71 -1.65 2.51
CA ALA A 10 -15.50 -1.08 3.08
C ALA A 10 -15.36 -1.56 4.53
N PRO A 11 -14.14 -1.91 4.99
CA PRO A 11 -13.96 -2.35 6.37
C PRO A 11 -14.44 -1.28 7.35
N SER A 12 -14.93 -1.71 8.52
CA SER A 12 -15.29 -0.75 9.57
C SER A 12 -14.04 -0.05 10.08
N ARG A 13 -14.20 1.22 10.52
CA ARG A 13 -13.10 2.03 11.07
C ARG A 13 -12.38 1.35 12.24
N GLU A 14 -13.10 0.58 13.05
CA GLU A 14 -12.53 -0.18 14.17
C GLU A 14 -11.57 -1.27 13.70
N VAL A 15 -11.91 -1.96 12.60
CA VAL A 15 -11.06 -3.01 12.04
C VAL A 15 -9.81 -2.41 11.40
N GLU A 16 -9.97 -1.31 10.66
CA GLU A 16 -8.84 -0.56 10.11
C GLU A 16 -7.88 -0.09 11.21
N GLU A 17 -8.40 0.57 12.25
CA GLU A 17 -7.58 1.08 13.34
C GLU A 17 -6.85 -0.03 14.11
N ARG A 18 -7.49 -1.19 14.29
CA ARG A 18 -6.83 -2.36 14.90
C ARG A 18 -5.63 -2.82 14.08
N HIS A 19 -5.80 -2.98 12.76
CA HIS A 19 -4.70 -3.39 11.89
C HIS A 19 -3.61 -2.32 11.83
N ARG A 20 -3.98 -1.03 11.82
CA ARG A 20 -3.03 0.08 11.88
C ARG A 20 -2.18 0.04 13.15
N GLN A 21 -2.80 -0.07 14.31
CA GLN A 21 -2.09 -0.14 15.60
C GLN A 21 -1.18 -1.36 15.69
N GLU A 22 -1.64 -2.52 15.20
CA GLU A 22 -0.83 -3.73 15.17
C GLU A 22 0.39 -3.55 14.25
N TYR A 23 0.18 -2.99 13.05
CA TYR A 23 1.28 -2.77 12.11
C TYR A 23 2.31 -1.80 12.68
N VAL A 24 1.90 -0.63 13.19
CA VAL A 24 2.82 0.35 13.80
C VAL A 24 3.55 -0.24 15.01
N GLY A 25 2.88 -1.06 15.82
CA GLY A 25 3.49 -1.63 17.03
C GLY A 25 4.45 -2.81 16.77
N THR A 26 4.24 -3.57 15.70
CA THR A 26 4.91 -4.87 15.51
C THR A 26 5.51 -5.08 14.12
N HIS A 27 5.21 -4.22 13.16
CA HIS A 27 5.40 -4.44 11.72
C HIS A 27 4.81 -5.78 11.23
N SER A 28 3.68 -6.20 11.81
CA SER A 28 2.98 -7.44 11.43
C SER A 28 2.69 -7.46 9.94
N ARG A 29 3.26 -8.44 9.22
CA ARG A 29 3.01 -8.64 7.79
C ARG A 29 1.52 -8.82 7.49
N GLN A 30 0.79 -9.48 8.38
CA GLN A 30 -0.63 -9.72 8.18
C GLN A 30 -1.39 -8.41 8.16
N SER A 31 -1.14 -7.54 9.13
CA SER A 31 -1.79 -6.23 9.22
C SER A 31 -1.34 -5.27 8.13
N MET A 32 -0.06 -5.28 7.76
CA MET A 32 0.44 -4.53 6.59
C MET A 32 -0.32 -4.90 5.31
N ARG A 33 -0.39 -6.21 4.99
CA ARG A 33 -1.08 -6.68 3.78
C ARG A 33 -2.58 -6.41 3.85
N TRP A 34 -3.19 -6.58 5.02
CA TRP A 34 -4.60 -6.32 5.18
C TRP A 34 -4.95 -4.86 4.89
N LEU A 35 -4.18 -3.90 5.44
CA LEU A 35 -4.35 -2.46 5.19
C LEU A 35 -4.19 -2.14 3.70
N LEU A 36 -3.14 -2.67 3.07
CA LEU A 36 -2.91 -2.49 1.63
C LEU A 36 -4.07 -3.04 0.79
N GLY A 37 -4.59 -4.22 1.12
CA GLY A 37 -5.64 -4.87 0.31
C GLY A 37 -7.05 -4.32 0.50
N HIS A 38 -7.32 -3.66 1.63
CA HIS A 38 -8.68 -3.24 2.02
C HIS A 38 -8.87 -1.74 2.17
N CYS A 39 -7.80 -0.99 2.43
CA CYS A 39 -7.87 0.45 2.71
C CYS A 39 -7.15 1.28 1.65
N VAL A 40 -6.10 0.75 1.02
CA VAL A 40 -5.35 1.47 -0.02
C VAL A 40 -5.96 1.21 -1.39
N GLU A 41 -6.09 2.28 -2.19
CA GLU A 41 -6.63 2.24 -3.55
C GLU A 41 -5.72 3.03 -4.50
N LEU A 42 -5.75 2.67 -5.79
CA LEU A 42 -5.02 3.38 -6.84
C LEU A 42 -5.40 4.88 -6.86
N GLY A 43 -4.42 5.77 -7.04
CA GLY A 43 -4.63 7.21 -7.07
C GLY A 43 -4.68 7.91 -5.71
N MET A 44 -4.54 7.18 -4.60
CA MET A 44 -4.35 7.79 -3.28
C MET A 44 -3.06 8.62 -3.22
N THR A 45 -3.03 9.68 -2.41
CA THR A 45 -1.79 10.43 -2.19
C THR A 45 -0.85 9.70 -1.25
N TYR A 46 0.43 10.06 -1.27
CA TYR A 46 1.40 9.56 -0.27
C TYR A 46 0.91 9.80 1.17
N ASP A 47 0.35 10.99 1.43
CA ASP A 47 -0.18 11.33 2.75
C ASP A 47 -1.38 10.46 3.14
N ASP A 48 -2.27 10.16 2.20
CA ASP A 48 -3.41 9.28 2.46
C ASP A 48 -2.95 7.85 2.79
N VAL A 49 -2.00 7.32 2.01
CA VAL A 49 -1.41 6.01 2.26
C VAL A 49 -0.69 5.99 3.60
N SER A 50 0.12 7.00 3.92
CA SER A 50 0.84 7.09 5.19
C SER A 50 -0.11 7.17 6.39
N LYS A 51 -1.24 7.88 6.25
CA LYS A 51 -2.30 7.91 7.29
C LYS A 51 -2.96 6.54 7.48
N ILE A 52 -3.21 5.81 6.40
CA ILE A 52 -3.78 4.45 6.46
C ILE A 52 -2.80 3.51 7.16
N MET A 53 -1.53 3.54 6.75
CA MET A 53 -0.46 2.72 7.32
C MET A 53 -0.15 3.10 8.77
N GLY A 54 -0.41 4.34 9.18
CA GLY A 54 -0.10 4.87 10.51
C GLY A 54 1.36 5.32 10.67
N GLU A 55 2.18 5.14 9.63
CA GLU A 55 3.57 5.57 9.57
C GLU A 55 3.98 5.93 8.14
N GLU A 56 4.99 6.77 8.03
CA GLU A 56 5.59 7.17 6.76
C GLU A 56 6.41 6.01 6.14
N GLY A 57 6.35 5.90 4.82
CA GLY A 57 7.17 4.97 4.08
C GLY A 57 8.62 5.47 3.98
N THR A 58 9.58 4.56 3.90
CA THR A 58 10.97 4.94 3.65
C THR A 58 11.17 5.25 2.17
N ARG A 59 11.64 6.46 1.83
CA ARG A 59 11.96 6.81 0.45
C ARG A 59 13.15 5.99 -0.05
N GLU A 60 12.97 5.34 -1.19
CA GLU A 60 14.03 4.54 -1.83
C GLU A 60 14.73 5.37 -2.92
N THR A 61 16.02 5.67 -2.70
CA THR A 61 16.83 6.52 -3.58
C THR A 61 17.79 5.73 -4.49
N HIS A 62 17.75 4.38 -4.43
CA HIS A 62 18.54 3.46 -5.26
C HIS A 62 17.67 2.79 -6.35
N ASP A 63 16.78 3.58 -6.92
CA ASP A 63 15.72 3.24 -7.86
C ASP A 63 16.22 2.77 -9.25
N ARG A 64 17.54 2.80 -9.51
CA ARG A 64 18.16 2.26 -10.74
C ARG A 64 17.94 0.76 -10.93
N ALA A 65 17.83 -0.03 -9.87
CA ALA A 65 17.61 -1.48 -9.96
C ALA A 65 16.13 -1.83 -10.26
N PHE A 66 15.17 -1.11 -9.67
CA PHE A 66 13.74 -1.29 -9.97
C PHE A 66 13.37 -0.82 -11.39
N LYS A 67 14.02 0.25 -11.86
CA LYS A 67 13.79 0.86 -13.18
C LYS A 67 14.35 0.04 -14.35
N SER A 68 15.18 -0.97 -14.10
CA SER A 68 15.87 -1.74 -15.15
C SER A 68 15.33 -3.15 -15.38
N HIS A 69 14.41 -3.67 -14.56
CA HIS A 69 13.97 -5.08 -14.60
C HIS A 69 12.47 -5.32 -14.86
N GLY A 70 11.75 -4.36 -15.44
CA GLY A 70 10.52 -4.67 -16.18
C GLY A 70 9.24 -4.81 -15.35
N GLY A 71 8.91 -3.79 -14.57
CA GLY A 71 7.54 -3.54 -14.11
C GLY A 71 7.06 -2.18 -14.64
N SER A 72 5.74 -1.93 -14.64
CA SER A 72 5.06 -0.72 -15.15
C SER A 72 5.48 0.63 -14.54
N TYR A 73 6.57 0.68 -13.77
CA TYR A 73 7.08 1.85 -13.08
C TYR A 73 7.98 2.69 -13.99
N TYR A 74 7.75 4.00 -14.01
CA TYR A 74 8.46 4.95 -14.84
C TYR A 74 9.64 5.56 -14.08
N LEU A 75 10.60 6.13 -14.82
CA LEU A 75 11.80 6.75 -14.28
C LEU A 75 11.53 7.93 -13.33
N ASP A 76 10.37 8.55 -13.41
CA ASP A 76 10.01 9.72 -12.59
C ASP A 76 9.11 9.35 -11.40
N ASP A 77 8.77 8.07 -11.24
CA ASP A 77 7.95 7.64 -10.10
C ASP A 77 8.78 7.69 -8.81
N GLU A 78 8.20 8.29 -7.76
CA GLU A 78 8.76 8.27 -6.42
C GLU A 78 8.41 6.94 -5.73
N MET A 79 9.41 6.21 -5.28
CA MET A 79 9.23 4.90 -4.65
C MET A 79 9.39 5.01 -3.13
N TYR A 80 8.40 4.49 -2.40
CA TYR A 80 8.43 4.39 -0.95
C TYR A 80 8.22 2.94 -0.52
N ALA A 81 8.91 2.54 0.55
CA ALA A 81 8.89 1.19 1.07
C ALA A 81 8.28 1.14 2.48
N TRP A 82 7.32 0.23 2.67
CA TRP A 82 6.85 -0.21 3.98
C TRP A 82 7.36 -1.63 4.23
N LYS A 83 7.95 -1.86 5.41
CA LYS A 83 8.61 -3.12 5.74
C LYS A 83 7.83 -3.86 6.82
N ASP A 84 7.88 -5.18 6.77
CA ASP A 84 7.41 -6.02 7.87
C ASP A 84 8.53 -6.33 8.88
N ASP A 85 8.16 -7.03 9.95
CA ASP A 85 9.02 -7.53 11.03
C ASP A 85 10.24 -8.34 10.56
N LYS A 86 10.20 -8.89 9.35
CA LYS A 86 11.29 -9.67 8.73
C LYS A 86 12.08 -8.87 7.70
N GLY A 87 11.83 -7.57 7.58
CA GLY A 87 12.48 -6.68 6.62
C GLY A 87 12.01 -6.87 5.17
N ARG A 88 10.91 -7.60 4.93
CA ARG A 88 10.33 -7.71 3.58
C ARG A 88 9.59 -6.42 3.28
N ALA A 89 9.99 -5.76 2.20
CA ALA A 89 9.42 -4.50 1.78
C ALA A 89 8.30 -4.68 0.75
N VAL A 90 7.22 -3.91 0.91
CA VAL A 90 6.29 -3.58 -0.17
C VAL A 90 6.66 -2.20 -0.68
N TYR A 91 6.89 -2.11 -1.99
CA TYR A 91 7.23 -0.86 -2.65
C TYR A 91 5.99 -0.30 -3.34
N LEU A 92 5.68 0.96 -3.05
CA LEU A 92 4.59 1.70 -3.67
C LEU A 92 5.18 2.85 -4.47
N GLY A 93 4.74 2.97 -5.72
CA GLY A 93 5.19 4.01 -6.65
C GLY A 93 4.17 5.15 -6.75
N PHE A 94 4.66 6.38 -6.73
CA PHE A 94 3.83 7.57 -6.82
C PHE A 94 4.26 8.43 -8.00
N ARG A 95 3.31 8.79 -8.86
CA ARG A 95 3.51 9.71 -9.98
C ARG A 95 2.67 10.95 -9.75
N GLU A 96 3.29 12.13 -9.85
CA GLU A 96 2.60 13.41 -9.59
C GLU A 96 1.87 13.42 -8.23
N GLY A 97 2.47 12.76 -7.22
CA GLY A 97 1.90 12.64 -5.87
C GLY A 97 0.75 11.65 -5.73
N LYS A 98 0.51 10.79 -6.72
CA LYS A 98 -0.60 9.81 -6.75
C LYS A 98 -0.08 8.40 -6.90
N LEU A 99 -0.63 7.46 -6.13
CA LEU A 99 -0.29 6.04 -6.17
C LEU A 99 -0.60 5.47 -7.56
N VAL A 100 0.39 4.86 -8.19
CA VAL A 100 0.30 4.23 -9.51
C VAL A 100 0.73 2.77 -9.44
N ASN A 101 0.32 1.97 -10.45
CA ASN A 101 0.71 0.56 -10.61
C ASN A 101 0.44 -0.31 -9.38
N PHE A 102 -0.66 -0.04 -8.67
CA PHE A 102 -1.07 -0.75 -7.47
C PHE A 102 -2.36 -1.53 -7.72
N ASP A 103 -2.38 -2.82 -7.34
CA ASP A 103 -3.57 -3.65 -7.31
C ASP A 103 -3.81 -4.17 -5.87
N PRO A 104 -4.85 -3.69 -5.17
CA PRO A 104 -5.16 -4.15 -3.81
C PRO A 104 -5.52 -5.64 -3.76
N SER A 105 -5.91 -6.27 -4.87
CA SER A 105 -6.27 -7.70 -4.89
C SER A 105 -5.07 -8.61 -4.67
N GLU A 106 -3.84 -8.16 -4.96
CA GLU A 106 -2.60 -8.90 -4.68
C GLU A 106 -2.30 -9.05 -3.18
N PHE A 107 -3.04 -8.32 -2.34
CA PHE A 107 -2.88 -8.27 -0.90
C PHE A 107 -4.02 -8.93 -0.11
N ARG A 108 -5.08 -9.36 -0.80
CA ARG A 108 -6.25 -10.04 -0.21
C ARG A 108 -6.04 -11.54 -0.02
#